data_AF-V9UXH4-F1
#
_entry.id   AF-V9UXH4-F1
#
_cell.length_a   1.000
_cell.length_b   1.000
_cell.length_c   1.000
_cell.angle_alpha   90.00
_cell.angle_beta   90.00
_cell.angle_gamma   90.00
#
_symmetry.space_group_name_H-M   'P 1'
#
loop_
_entity.id
_entity.type
_entity.pdbx_description
1 polymer ?
#
loop_
_entity_poly.entity_id
_entity_poly.type
_entity_poly.pdbx_seq_one_letter_code
_entity_poly.pdbx_strand_id
1 'polypeptide(L)' 'MPFVAINLTNDYDSANKTRYATQEAADARAREILSQFPAAQVCVAQVLKEYSAKVTVTAKEPSEPTPESPSP' A
#
# COMPACT_ATOMS: atom_id res chain seq x y z
N MET A 1 -17.86 -6.73 7.27
CA MET A 1 -17.24 -6.24 6.02
C MET A 1 -16.44 -5.00 6.37
N PRO A 2 -15.15 -4.92 6.05
CA PRO A 2 -14.32 -3.80 6.48
C PRO A 2 -14.58 -2.52 5.68
N PHE A 3 -14.21 -1.39 6.26
CA PHE A 3 -14.21 -0.07 5.65
C PHE A 3 -12.76 0.41 5.46
N VAL A 4 -12.56 1.37 4.56
CA VAL A 4 -11.27 2.02 4.31
C VAL A 4 -11.46 3.53 4.25
N ALA A 5 -10.42 4.26 4.64
CA ALA A 5 -10.27 5.68 4.37
C ALA A 5 -9.16 5.83 3.33
N ILE A 6 -9.47 6.38 2.17
CA ILE A 6 -8.56 6.49 1.04
C ILE A 6 -8.26 7.96 0.81
N ASN A 7 -7.00 8.36 0.96
CA ASN A 7 -6.49 9.63 0.53
C ASN A 7 -6.27 9.61 -1.00
N LEU A 8 -7.18 10.24 -1.74
CA LEU A 8 -7.15 10.35 -3.20
C LEU A 8 -6.11 11.37 -3.70
N THR A 9 -5.60 12.22 -2.82
CA THR A 9 -4.52 13.17 -3.14
C THR A 9 -3.14 12.52 -3.04
N ASN A 10 -3.03 11.39 -2.33
CA ASN A 10 -1.79 10.62 -2.22
C ASN A 10 -2.06 9.11 -2.29
N ASP A 11 -1.99 8.55 -3.50
CA ASP A 11 -2.22 7.12 -3.75
C ASP A 11 -1.20 6.20 -3.04
N TYR A 12 -0.01 6.72 -2.71
CA TYR A 12 1.06 5.97 -2.06
C TYR A 12 0.95 5.95 -0.53
N ASP A 13 -0.07 6.60 0.04
CA ASP A 13 -0.28 6.58 1.49
C ASP A 13 -0.54 5.13 1.96
N SER A 14 0.37 4.62 2.78
CA SER A 14 0.25 3.30 3.38
C SER A 14 -1.03 3.12 4.20
N ALA A 15 -1.59 4.21 4.75
CA ALA A 15 -2.83 4.20 5.51
C ALA A 15 -4.05 3.85 4.64
N ASN A 16 -3.97 4.02 3.32
CA ASN A 16 -5.04 3.62 2.39
C ASN A 16 -5.30 2.11 2.40
N LYS A 17 -4.34 1.31 2.90
CA LYS A 17 -4.46 -0.16 3.03
C LYS A 17 -5.09 -0.59 4.35
N THR A 18 -5.23 0.32 5.32
CA THR A 18 -5.77 0.00 6.65
C THR A 18 -7.26 -0.33 6.57
N ARG A 19 -7.63 -1.48 7.15
CA ARG A 19 -9.01 -1.95 7.21
C ARG A 19 -9.62 -1.66 8.58
N TYR A 20 -10.75 -0.95 8.58
CA TYR A 20 -11.51 -0.62 9.77
C TYR A 20 -12.73 -1.53 9.90
N ALA A 21 -13.08 -1.90 11.12
CA ALA A 21 -14.24 -2.74 11.38
C ALA A 21 -15.57 -2.00 11.16
N THR A 22 -15.60 -0.69 11.37
CA THR A 22 -16.80 0.16 11.30
C THR A 22 -16.58 1.37 10.40
N GLN A 23 -17.68 1.95 9.93
CA GLN A 23 -17.67 3.17 9.12
C GLN A 23 -17.15 4.36 9.94
N GLU A 24 -17.54 4.46 11.21
CA GLU A 24 -17.15 5.55 12.10
C GLU A 24 -15.63 5.58 12.33
N ALA A 25 -14.99 4.41 12.44
CA ALA A 25 -13.54 4.33 12.61
C ALA A 25 -12.80 4.77 11.32
N ALA A 26 -13.31 4.40 10.15
CA ALA A 26 -12.75 4.88 8.88
C ALA A 26 -12.97 6.39 8.69
N ASP A 27 -14.13 6.91 9.05
CA ASP A 27 -14.45 8.34 8.99
C ASP A 27 -13.61 9.17 9.98
N ALA A 28 -13.39 8.68 11.21
CA ALA A 28 -12.47 9.30 12.15
C ALA A 28 -11.07 9.44 11.55
N ARG A 29 -10.56 8.39 10.89
CA ARG A 29 -9.29 8.47 10.18
C ARG A 29 -9.31 9.49 9.04
N ALA A 30 -10.39 9.55 8.26
CA ALA A 30 -10.49 10.51 7.17
C ALA A 30 -10.41 11.96 7.68
N ARG A 31 -11.04 12.26 8.82
CA ARG A 31 -10.96 13.57 9.49
C ARG A 31 -9.58 13.87 10.04
N GLU A 32 -8.87 12.88 10.58
CA GLU A 32 -7.47 13.05 11.00
C GLU A 32 -6.57 13.42 9.81
N ILE A 33 -6.73 12.74 8.68
CA ILE A 33 -5.96 13.03 7.45
C ILE A 33 -6.25 14.46 6.98
N LEU A 34 -7.52 14.89 6.94
CA LEU A 34 -7.89 16.26 6.57
C LEU A 34 -7.36 17.30 7.56
N SER A 35 -7.26 16.95 8.85
CA SER A 35 -6.69 17.85 9.86
C SER A 35 -5.19 18.07 9.66
N GLN A 36 -4.47 17.06 9.16
CA GLN A 36 -3.04 17.13 8.84
C GLN A 36 -2.78 17.74 7.46
N PHE A 37 -3.65 17.44 6.49
CA PHE A 37 -3.56 17.88 5.10
C PHE A 37 -4.89 18.49 4.65
N PRO A 38 -5.16 19.77 4.96
CA PRO A 38 -6.46 20.39 4.71
C PRO A 38 -6.89 20.45 3.23
N ALA A 39 -5.92 20.39 2.31
CA ALA A 39 -6.17 20.37 0.87
C ALA A 39 -6.34 18.94 0.30
N ALA A 40 -6.21 17.90 1.13
CA ALA A 40 -6.36 16.53 0.68
C ALA A 40 -7.84 16.20 0.39
N GLN A 41 -8.04 15.30 -0.56
CA GLN A 41 -9.33 14.70 -0.85
C GLN A 41 -9.33 13.27 -0.28
N VAL A 42 -10.25 12.99 0.63
CA VAL A 42 -10.33 11.70 1.31
C VAL A 42 -11.73 11.12 1.15
N CYS A 43 -11.85 9.84 0.84
CA CYS A 43 -13.12 9.13 0.79
C CYS A 43 -13.16 7.97 1.79
N VAL A 44 -14.35 7.72 2.34
CA VAL A 44 -14.64 6.54 3.16
C VAL A 44 -15.43 5.57 2.30
N ALA A 45 -14.93 4.34 2.17
CA ALA A 45 -15.55 3.33 1.33
C ALA A 45 -15.72 2.00 2.07
N GLN A 46 -16.81 1.28 1.76
CA GLN A 46 -17.00 -0.09 2.20
C GLN A 46 -16.32 -1.05 1.23
N VAL A 47 -15.56 -2.01 1.75
CA VAL A 47 -14.95 -3.06 0.92
C VAL A 47 -15.98 -4.13 0.62
N LEU A 48 -16.33 -4.27 -0.66
CA LEU A 48 -17.32 -5.25 -1.12
C LEU A 48 -16.69 -6.61 -1.42
N LYS A 49 -15.51 -6.63 -2.03
CA LYS A 49 -14.78 -7.84 -2.41
C LYS A 49 -13.28 -7.60 -2.27
N GLU A 50 -12.56 -8.66 -1.95
CA GLU A 50 -11.11 -8.68 -1.95
C GLU A 50 -10.63 -9.81 -2.87
N TYR A 51 -9.69 -9.49 -3.74
CA TYR A 51 -9.08 -10.44 -4.66
C TYR A 51 -7.60 -10.57 -4.32
N SER A 52 -7.10 -11.80 -4.28
CA SER A 52 -5.70 -12.10 -4.03
C SER A 52 -5.25 -13.23 -4.95
N ALA A 53 -4.01 -13.17 -5.41
CA ALA A 53 -3.37 -14.19 -6.23
C ALA A 53 -2.24 -14.86 -5.46
N LYS A 54 -2.10 -16.17 -5.62
CA LYS A 54 -0.91 -16.91 -5.17
C LYS A 54 0.03 -17.08 -6.35
N VAL A 55 1.28 -16.63 -6.21
CA VAL A 55 2.31 -16.75 -7.24
C VAL A 55 3.48 -17.54 -6.68
N THR A 56 4.00 -18.48 -7.47
CA THR A 56 5.25 -19.18 -7.18
C THR A 56 6.41 -18.38 -7.77
N VAL A 57 7.37 -17.99 -6.93
CA VAL A 57 8.55 -17.23 -7.35
C VAL A 57 9.76 -18.17 -7.39
N THR A 58 10.44 -18.23 -8.54
CA THR A 58 11.70 -18.98 -8.70
C THR A 58 12.84 -17.99 -8.88
N ALA A 59 13.87 -18.08 -8.05
CA ALA A 59 15.10 -17.30 -8.22
C ALA A 59 16.18 -18.16 -8.90
N LYS A 60 16.93 -17.57 -9.81
CA LYS A 60 18.15 -18.16 -10.38
C LYS A 60 19.34 -17.39 -9.83
N GLU A 61 20.31 -18.10 -9.25
CA GLU A 61 21.53 -17.47 -8.76
C GLU A 61 22.36 -16.90 -9.93
N PRO A 62 22.97 -15.71 -9.76
CA PRO A 62 23.88 -15.16 -10.75
C PRO A 62 25.11 -16.06 -10.89
N SER A 63 25.66 -16.16 -12.10
CA SER A 63 26.95 -16.83 -12.31
C SER A 63 28.04 -16.15 -11.48
N GLU A 64 28.95 -16.93 -10.89
CA GLU A 64 30.11 -16.39 -10.19
C GLU A 64 30.92 -15.47 -11.13
N PRO A 65 31.38 -14.29 -10.64
CA PRO A 65 32.19 -13.41 -11.45
C PRO A 65 33.51 -14.10 -11.82
N THR A 66 33.83 -14.16 -13.11
CA THR A 66 35.16 -14.59 -13.56
C THR A 66 36.20 -13.63 -12.99
N PRO A 67 37.22 -14.11 -12.26
CA PRO A 67 38.29 -13.24 -11.78
C PRO A 67 38.98 -12.60 -12.99
N GLU A 68 39.01 -11.27 -13.02
CA GLU A 68 39.73 -10.49 -14.03
C GLU A 68 41.23 -10.78 -13.85
N SER A 69 41.85 -11.45 -14.82
CA SER A 69 43.30 -11.69 -14.81
C SER A 69 44.02 -10.35 -14.80
N PRO A 70 44.99 -10.10 -13.88
CA PRO A 70 45.77 -8.88 -13.91
C PRO A 70 46.58 -8.85 -15.22
N SER A 71 46.39 -7.81 -16.02
CA SER A 71 47.18 -7.56 -17.24
C SER A 71 48.63 -7.20 -16.85
N PRO A 72 49.65 -7.67 -17.60
CA PRO A 72 51.07 -7.47 -17.30
C PRO A 72 51.56 -6.03 -17.51
#